data_AF-A0AAU9RI06-F1
#
_entry.id   AF-A0AAU9RI06-F1
#
_cell.length_a   1.000
_cell.length_b   1.000
_cell.length_c   1.000
_cell.angle_alpha   90.00
_cell.angle_beta   90.00
_cell.angle_gamma   90.00
#
_symmetry.space_group_name_H-M   'P 1'
#
loop_
_entity.id
_entity.type
_entity.pdbx_description
1 polymer ?
#
loop_
_entity_poly.entity_id
_entity_poly.type
_entity_poly.pdbx_seq_one_letter_code
_entity_poly.pdbx_strand_id
1 'polypeptide(L)'
;MKFTRRIFLVTILALSIFISPIQAVEVGDSTQELINSICIETEDYELCNKIIHKALKTKTTNLKDLTYLILLTAIEYASDTYIFIGNILREHPGPEETAGLNTCLMVYSEETTIFLSIRHEFCAKEYDHMIVDILSTTNILKKCRMDFPIPPKKKDSLIEKNRAMKILITMSAVSGYMVKNGNPSLLGSVVTKLDLFQ
;
A
#
# COMPACT_ATOMS: atom_id res chain seq x y z
N MET A 1 21.51 53.48 -0.45
CA MET A 1 20.95 52.19 -0.97
C MET A 1 21.82 50.94 -0.73
N LYS A 2 22.84 50.95 0.15
CA LYS A 2 23.67 49.74 0.43
C LYS A 2 23.23 48.92 1.66
N PHE A 3 22.45 49.52 2.56
CA PHE A 3 22.09 48.91 3.86
C PHE A 3 20.89 47.94 3.74
N THR A 4 19.89 48.29 2.93
CA THR A 4 18.69 47.48 2.69
C THR A 4 19.00 46.15 1.98
N ARG A 5 20.05 46.10 1.16
CA ARG A 5 20.48 44.88 0.44
C ARG A 5 21.11 43.83 1.38
N ARG A 6 21.74 44.26 2.47
CA ARG A 6 22.35 43.34 3.46
C ARG A 6 21.29 42.69 4.35
N ILE A 7 20.26 43.44 4.76
CA ILE A 7 19.15 42.91 5.57
C ILE A 7 18.36 41.85 4.79
N PHE A 8 18.11 42.09 3.50
CA PHE A 8 17.40 41.14 2.62
C PHE A 8 18.18 39.83 2.37
N LEU A 9 19.51 39.88 2.33
CA LEU A 9 20.35 38.69 2.18
C LEU A 9 20.38 37.84 3.46
N VAL A 10 20.36 38.49 4.63
CA VAL A 10 20.36 37.79 5.93
C VAL A 10 19.01 37.11 6.20
N THR A 11 17.89 37.72 5.80
CA THR A 11 16.57 37.09 5.94
C THR A 11 16.36 35.89 5.00
N ILE A 12 16.91 35.94 3.77
CA ILE A 12 16.86 34.79 2.84
C ILE A 12 17.70 33.62 3.37
N LEU A 13 18.89 33.87 3.94
CA LEU A 13 19.73 32.81 4.52
C LEU A 13 19.09 32.16 5.75
N ALA A 14 18.39 32.94 6.58
CA ALA A 14 17.68 32.41 7.75
C ALA A 14 16.47 31.55 7.37
N LEU A 15 15.79 31.85 6.27
CA LEU A 15 14.66 31.07 5.75
C LEU A 15 15.08 29.73 5.12
N SER A 16 16.30 29.62 4.58
CA SER A 16 16.82 28.36 4.04
C SER A 16 17.17 27.30 5.10
N ILE A 17 17.30 27.67 6.38
CA ILE A 17 17.63 26.73 7.46
C ILE A 17 16.40 25.93 7.93
N PHE A 18 15.18 26.37 7.60
CA PHE A 18 13.94 25.70 7.99
C PHE A 18 13.37 24.73 6.94
N ILE A 19 14.01 24.60 5.79
CA ILE A 19 13.65 23.59 4.80
C ILE A 19 14.55 22.38 5.05
N SER A 20 14.18 21.53 6.01
CA SER A 20 14.76 20.19 6.10
C SER A 20 14.48 19.51 4.74
N PRO A 21 15.50 19.17 3.93
CA PRO A 21 15.26 18.36 2.76
C PRO A 21 14.67 17.04 3.27
N ILE A 22 13.45 16.72 2.84
CA ILE A 22 12.97 15.34 2.88
C ILE A 22 13.92 14.58 1.96
N GLN A 23 15.01 14.06 2.51
CA GLN A 23 15.95 13.24 1.77
C GLN A 23 15.21 11.94 1.47
N ALA A 24 14.82 11.77 0.19
CA ALA A 24 14.45 10.47 -0.31
C ALA A 24 15.60 9.52 0.03
N VAL A 25 15.28 8.46 0.77
CA VAL A 25 16.25 7.47 1.18
C VAL A 25 16.71 6.75 -0.09
N GLU A 26 17.95 6.98 -0.49
CA GLU A 26 18.59 6.24 -1.58
C GLU A 26 18.70 4.76 -1.20
N VAL A 27 17.89 3.93 -1.83
CA VAL A 27 17.79 2.49 -1.55
C VAL A 27 19.04 1.79 -2.10
N GLY A 28 19.68 0.96 -1.28
CA GLY A 28 20.85 0.17 -1.69
C GLY A 28 20.47 -0.92 -2.68
N ASP A 29 21.41 -1.27 -3.56
CA ASP A 29 21.20 -2.17 -4.71
C ASP A 29 20.49 -3.48 -4.35
N SER A 30 20.91 -4.14 -3.26
CA SER A 30 20.31 -5.41 -2.81
C SER A 30 18.85 -5.27 -2.37
N THR A 31 18.48 -4.14 -1.78
CA THR A 31 17.09 -3.86 -1.45
C THR A 31 16.29 -3.55 -2.71
N GLN A 32 16.86 -2.82 -3.66
CA GLN A 32 16.20 -2.52 -4.93
C GLN A 32 15.95 -3.80 -5.74
N GLU A 33 16.87 -4.77 -5.75
CA GLU A 33 16.68 -6.06 -6.39
C GLU A 33 15.48 -6.84 -5.80
N LEU A 34 15.32 -6.81 -4.47
CA LEU A 34 14.15 -7.40 -3.81
C LEU A 34 12.85 -6.69 -4.21
N ILE A 35 12.86 -5.36 -4.23
CA ILE A 35 11.72 -4.56 -4.67
C ILE A 35 11.34 -4.90 -6.11
N ASN A 36 12.32 -4.97 -7.01
CA ASN A 36 12.10 -5.31 -8.41
C ASN A 36 11.49 -6.71 -8.54
N SER A 37 12.01 -7.68 -7.79
CA SER A 37 11.52 -9.06 -7.78
C SER A 37 10.09 -9.17 -7.25
N ILE A 38 9.68 -8.27 -6.35
CA ILE A 38 8.30 -8.21 -5.86
C ILE A 38 7.40 -7.48 -6.87
N CYS A 39 7.84 -6.34 -7.38
CA CYS A 39 7.00 -5.46 -8.20
C CYS A 39 6.79 -5.94 -9.63
N ILE A 40 7.68 -6.78 -10.17
CA ILE A 40 7.49 -7.38 -11.50
C ILE A 40 6.25 -8.28 -11.57
N GLU A 41 5.81 -8.80 -10.42
CA GLU A 41 4.64 -9.66 -10.29
C GLU A 41 3.33 -8.88 -10.09
N THR A 42 3.39 -7.54 -10.13
CA THR A 42 2.23 -6.66 -9.99
C THR A 42 1.77 -6.13 -11.34
N GLU A 43 0.47 -5.81 -11.47
CA GLU A 43 -0.08 -5.22 -12.69
C GLU A 43 0.40 -3.78 -12.96
N ASP A 44 0.97 -3.12 -11.96
CA ASP A 44 1.54 -1.78 -12.06
C ASP A 44 2.84 -1.69 -11.27
N TYR A 45 3.93 -2.00 -11.99
CA TYR A 45 5.30 -1.98 -11.47
C TYR A 45 5.69 -0.63 -10.88
N GLU A 46 5.29 0.48 -11.52
CA GLU A 46 5.66 1.83 -11.10
C GLU A 46 4.96 2.21 -9.80
N LEU A 47 3.66 1.92 -9.71
CA LEU A 47 2.88 2.15 -8.49
C LEU A 47 3.38 1.27 -7.35
N CYS A 48 3.69 -0.01 -7.59
CA CYS A 48 4.31 -0.89 -6.60
C CYS A 48 5.61 -0.30 -6.05
N ASN A 49 6.53 0.10 -6.95
CA ASN A 49 7.79 0.71 -6.55
C ASN A 49 7.57 1.96 -5.71
N LYS A 50 6.67 2.84 -6.14
CA LYS A 50 6.35 4.08 -5.44
C LYS A 50 5.80 3.83 -4.04
N ILE A 51 4.94 2.84 -3.86
CA ILE A 51 4.38 2.46 -2.56
C ILE A 51 5.50 2.03 -1.62
N ILE A 52 6.37 1.09 -2.04
CA ILE A 52 7.45 0.60 -1.17
C ILE A 52 8.43 1.72 -0.83
N HIS A 53 8.87 2.51 -1.81
CA HIS A 53 9.83 3.60 -1.58
C HIS A 53 9.30 4.66 -0.62
N LYS A 54 7.99 4.94 -0.66
CA LYS A 54 7.37 5.85 0.30
C LYS A 54 7.34 5.27 1.71
N ALA A 55 7.25 3.95 1.86
CA ALA A 55 7.21 3.27 3.15
C ALA A 55 8.60 3.06 3.77
N LEU A 56 9.66 2.98 2.95
CA LEU A 56 11.03 2.76 3.41
C LEU A 56 11.54 3.90 4.30
N LYS A 57 12.14 3.52 5.43
CA LYS A 57 12.78 4.44 6.39
C LYS A 57 14.31 4.32 6.40
N THR A 58 14.85 3.27 5.79
CA THR A 58 16.28 2.92 5.79
C THR A 58 16.75 2.62 4.37
N LYS A 59 18.03 2.89 4.11
CA LYS A 59 18.65 2.65 2.79
C LYS A 59 18.69 1.16 2.45
N THR A 60 18.80 0.30 3.45
CA THR A 60 18.87 -1.15 3.29
C THR A 60 17.80 -1.82 4.14
N THR A 61 17.22 -2.89 3.61
CA THR A 61 16.32 -3.80 4.31
C THR A 61 16.47 -5.22 3.76
N ASN A 62 16.28 -6.23 4.62
CA ASN A 62 16.28 -7.63 4.19
C ASN A 62 14.86 -8.07 3.79
N LEU A 63 14.74 -9.26 3.18
CA LEU A 63 13.46 -9.77 2.71
C LEU A 63 12.38 -9.85 3.83
N LYS A 64 12.75 -10.22 5.06
CA LYS A 64 11.78 -10.34 6.17
C LYS A 64 11.29 -8.96 6.61
N ASP A 65 12.21 -8.02 6.77
CA ASP A 65 11.89 -6.65 7.17
C ASP A 65 11.09 -5.93 6.07
N LEU A 66 11.41 -6.18 4.80
CA LEU A 66 10.65 -5.69 3.65
C LEU A 66 9.23 -6.29 3.60
N THR A 67 9.09 -7.61 3.82
CA THR A 67 7.79 -8.28 3.88
C THR A 67 6.94 -7.70 5.00
N TYR A 68 7.51 -7.55 6.20
CA TYR A 68 6.83 -6.95 7.34
C TYR A 68 6.38 -5.50 7.05
N LEU A 69 7.22 -4.72 6.38
CA LEU A 69 6.88 -3.35 5.97
C LEU A 69 5.72 -3.32 4.97
N ILE A 70 5.69 -4.25 4.01
CA ILE A 70 4.59 -4.37 3.04
C ILE A 70 3.27 -4.69 3.77
N LEU A 71 3.29 -5.64 4.70
CA LEU A 71 2.11 -5.99 5.51
C LEU A 71 1.63 -4.80 6.34
N LEU A 72 2.54 -4.05 6.97
CA LEU A 72 2.18 -2.83 7.70
C LEU A 72 1.56 -1.77 6.79
N THR A 73 2.15 -1.58 5.60
CA THR A 73 1.63 -0.65 4.60
C THR A 73 0.23 -1.03 4.14
N ALA A 74 -0.06 -2.33 3.98
CA ALA A 74 -1.39 -2.83 3.64
C ALA A 74 -2.43 -2.51 4.73
N ILE A 75 -2.09 -2.71 6.01
CA ILE A 75 -2.96 -2.38 7.16
C ILE A 75 -3.28 -0.87 7.18
N GLU A 76 -2.24 -0.04 7.07
CA GLU A 76 -2.39 1.42 7.07
C GLU A 76 -3.26 1.87 5.89
N TYR A 77 -3.01 1.33 4.70
CA TYR A 77 -3.76 1.68 3.49
C TYR A 77 -5.24 1.28 3.56
N ALA A 78 -5.53 0.08 4.07
CA ALA A 78 -6.90 -0.39 4.25
C ALA A 78 -7.65 0.49 5.26
N SER A 79 -7.00 0.83 6.38
CA SER A 79 -7.56 1.67 7.44
C SER A 79 -7.82 3.11 6.96
N ASP A 80 -6.89 3.70 6.22
CA ASP A 80 -7.05 5.03 5.62
C ASP A 80 -8.19 5.05 4.60
N THR A 81 -8.38 3.96 3.87
CA THR A 81 -9.47 3.85 2.90
C THR A 81 -10.83 3.65 3.57
N TYR A 82 -10.89 2.88 4.66
CA TYR A 82 -12.07 2.82 5.53
C TYR A 82 -12.48 4.21 6.02
N ILE A 83 -11.53 5.00 6.53
CA ILE A 83 -11.78 6.38 6.98
C ILE A 83 -12.27 7.25 5.84
N PHE A 84 -11.66 7.13 4.65
CA PHE A 84 -12.06 7.87 3.47
C PHE A 84 -13.52 7.59 3.07
N ILE A 85 -13.93 6.32 3.01
CA ILE A 85 -15.31 5.92 2.71
C ILE A 85 -16.26 6.43 3.81
N GLY A 86 -15.86 6.32 5.08
CA GLY A 86 -16.62 6.84 6.21
C GLY A 86 -16.83 8.36 6.14
N ASN A 87 -15.86 9.11 5.61
CA ASN A 87 -16.01 10.55 5.39
C ASN A 87 -17.04 10.84 4.29
N ILE A 88 -17.06 10.06 3.19
CA ILE A 88 -18.08 10.20 2.13
C ILE A 88 -19.49 9.94 2.70
N LEU A 89 -19.65 8.90 3.52
CA LEU A 89 -20.94 8.57 4.13
C LEU A 89 -21.49 9.69 5.04
N ARG A 90 -20.62 10.46 5.70
CA ARG A 90 -21.03 11.61 6.53
C ARG A 90 -21.54 12.80 5.72
N GLU A 91 -21.34 12.80 4.40
CA GLU A 91 -21.92 13.82 3.50
C GLU A 91 -23.40 13.54 3.19
N HIS A 92 -24.01 12.52 3.81
CA HIS A 92 -25.41 12.11 3.63
C HIS A 92 -25.77 11.82 2.16
N PRO A 93 -25.10 10.84 1.53
CA PRO A 93 -25.36 10.48 0.14
C PRO A 93 -26.76 9.88 -0.04
N GLY A 94 -27.18 9.72 -1.30
CA GLY A 94 -28.45 9.06 -1.63
C GLY A 94 -28.50 7.61 -1.13
N PRO A 95 -29.70 6.98 -1.06
CA PRO A 95 -29.84 5.62 -0.53
C PRO A 95 -29.00 4.56 -1.25
N GLU A 96 -28.95 4.63 -2.59
CA GLU A 96 -28.20 3.68 -3.41
C GLU A 96 -26.68 3.87 -3.25
N GLU A 97 -26.21 5.12 -3.24
CA GLU A 97 -24.81 5.46 -2.96
C GLU A 97 -24.41 5.01 -1.55
N THR A 98 -25.28 5.20 -0.55
CA THR A 98 -25.08 4.75 0.83
C THR A 98 -24.90 3.23 0.90
N ALA A 99 -25.75 2.46 0.21
CA ALA A 99 -25.67 1.00 0.21
C ALA A 99 -24.36 0.50 -0.42
N GLY A 100 -23.96 1.08 -1.55
CA GLY A 100 -22.69 0.78 -2.22
C GLY A 100 -21.47 1.11 -1.34
N LEU A 101 -21.46 2.31 -0.76
CA LEU A 101 -20.38 2.74 0.14
C LEU A 101 -20.30 1.89 1.41
N ASN A 102 -21.43 1.48 2.00
CA ASN A 102 -21.43 0.58 3.16
C ASN A 102 -20.84 -0.79 2.82
N THR A 103 -21.08 -1.30 1.61
CA THR A 103 -20.44 -2.53 1.13
C THR A 103 -18.93 -2.38 1.07
N CYS A 104 -18.44 -1.28 0.48
CA CYS A 104 -17.01 -0.97 0.46
C CYS A 104 -16.43 -0.74 1.86
N LEU A 105 -17.17 -0.09 2.75
CA LEU A 105 -16.75 0.15 4.14
C LEU A 105 -16.54 -1.18 4.88
N MET A 106 -17.46 -2.14 4.73
CA MET A 106 -17.32 -3.49 5.29
C MET A 106 -16.11 -4.21 4.73
N VAL A 107 -15.90 -4.15 3.40
CA VAL A 107 -14.73 -4.73 2.74
C VAL A 107 -13.44 -4.21 3.36
N TYR A 108 -13.27 -2.89 3.47
CA TYR A 108 -12.05 -2.32 4.02
C TYR A 108 -11.87 -2.57 5.53
N SER A 109 -12.97 -2.74 6.28
CA SER A 109 -12.91 -3.22 7.67
C SER A 109 -12.44 -4.68 7.76
N GLU A 110 -12.92 -5.53 6.85
CA GLU A 110 -12.54 -6.96 6.75
C GLU A 110 -11.06 -7.09 6.33
N GLU A 111 -10.63 -6.33 5.32
CA GLU A 111 -9.24 -6.23 4.88
C GLU A 111 -8.30 -5.83 6.03
N THR A 112 -8.61 -4.75 6.77
CA THR A 112 -7.80 -4.34 7.93
C THR A 112 -7.68 -5.47 8.96
N THR A 113 -8.78 -6.17 9.24
CA THR A 113 -8.82 -7.25 10.23
C THR A 113 -7.97 -8.44 9.78
N ILE A 114 -8.10 -8.86 8.52
CA ILE A 114 -7.34 -9.97 7.96
C ILE A 114 -5.85 -9.62 7.89
N PHE A 115 -5.48 -8.43 7.44
CA PHE A 115 -4.07 -8.03 7.41
C PHE A 115 -3.43 -7.93 8.81
N LEU A 116 -4.21 -7.62 9.86
CA LEU A 116 -3.73 -7.73 11.23
C LEU A 116 -3.45 -9.20 11.63
N SER A 117 -4.30 -10.15 11.18
CA SER A 117 -4.09 -11.60 11.33
C SER A 117 -2.85 -12.08 10.56
N ILE A 118 -2.74 -11.75 9.28
CA ILE A 118 -1.60 -12.06 8.40
C ILE A 118 -0.29 -11.59 9.04
N ARG A 119 -0.27 -10.38 9.61
CA ARG A 119 0.91 -9.86 10.32
C ARG A 119 1.23 -10.69 11.57
N HIS A 120 0.22 -11.11 12.33
CA HIS A 120 0.42 -11.98 13.49
C HIS A 120 1.03 -13.32 13.07
N GLU A 121 0.49 -13.96 12.04
CA GLU A 121 0.97 -15.22 11.47
C GLU A 121 2.40 -15.08 10.93
N PHE A 122 2.72 -13.98 10.25
CA PHE A 122 4.08 -13.66 9.81
C PHE A 122 5.07 -13.65 10.98
N CYS A 123 4.72 -12.97 12.08
CA CYS A 123 5.54 -12.90 13.29
C CYS A 123 5.66 -14.26 13.99
N ALA A 124 4.59 -15.07 13.97
CA ALA A 124 4.56 -16.43 14.49
C ALA A 124 5.27 -17.45 13.56
N LYS A 125 5.67 -17.03 12.35
CA LYS A 125 6.24 -17.85 11.28
C LYS A 125 5.27 -18.91 10.72
N GLU A 126 3.97 -18.67 10.85
CA GLU A 126 2.91 -19.51 10.29
C GLU A 126 2.66 -19.16 8.82
N TYR A 127 3.69 -19.28 7.98
CA TYR A 127 3.66 -18.77 6.61
C TYR A 127 2.64 -19.48 5.70
N ASP A 128 2.26 -20.72 6.02
CA ASP A 128 1.21 -21.41 5.27
C ASP A 128 -0.17 -20.77 5.49
N HIS A 129 -0.53 -20.50 6.75
CA HIS A 129 -1.78 -19.83 7.10
C HIS A 129 -1.80 -18.40 6.56
N MET A 130 -0.70 -17.67 6.77
CA MET A 130 -0.48 -16.32 6.23
C MET A 130 -0.78 -16.23 4.73
N ILE A 131 -0.30 -17.19 3.94
CA ILE A 131 -0.53 -17.18 2.49
C ILE A 131 -2.00 -17.46 2.15
N VAL A 132 -2.67 -18.37 2.87
CA VAL A 132 -4.10 -18.63 2.65
C VAL A 132 -4.92 -17.38 2.96
N ASP A 133 -4.63 -16.71 4.07
CA ASP A 133 -5.31 -15.49 4.48
C ASP A 133 -5.06 -14.34 3.48
N ILE A 134 -3.82 -14.14 3.02
CA ILE A 134 -3.52 -13.16 1.97
C ILE A 134 -4.34 -13.45 0.70
N LEU A 135 -4.40 -14.70 0.24
CA LEU A 135 -5.14 -15.01 -0.99
C LEU A 135 -6.65 -14.77 -0.82
N SER A 136 -7.19 -14.94 0.38
CA SER A 136 -8.61 -14.69 0.66
C SER A 136 -9.00 -13.22 0.45
N THR A 137 -8.10 -12.28 0.73
CA THR A 137 -8.32 -10.83 0.56
C THR A 137 -8.67 -10.44 -0.88
N THR A 138 -8.14 -11.17 -1.88
CA THR A 138 -8.44 -10.90 -3.29
C THR A 138 -9.95 -10.98 -3.59
N ASN A 139 -10.65 -11.95 -2.98
CA ASN A 139 -12.09 -12.11 -3.16
C ASN A 139 -12.89 -11.09 -2.34
N ILE A 140 -12.35 -10.63 -1.21
CA ILE A 140 -12.97 -9.63 -0.36
C ILE A 140 -12.96 -8.27 -1.05
N LEU A 141 -11.80 -7.85 -1.57
CA LEU A 141 -11.68 -6.60 -2.31
C LEU A 141 -12.64 -6.50 -3.51
N LYS A 142 -12.88 -7.61 -4.23
CA LYS A 142 -13.83 -7.68 -5.37
C LYS A 142 -15.27 -7.33 -5.00
N LYS A 143 -15.65 -7.40 -3.72
CA LYS A 143 -17.01 -7.04 -3.25
C LYS A 143 -17.22 -5.52 -3.25
N CYS A 144 -16.15 -4.71 -3.13
CA CYS A 144 -16.25 -3.25 -3.23
C CYS A 144 -16.30 -2.82 -4.70
N ARG A 145 -17.49 -2.91 -5.29
CA ARG A 145 -17.76 -2.47 -6.66
C ARG A 145 -18.19 -1.01 -6.70
N MET A 146 -17.83 -0.31 -7.77
CA MET A 146 -18.15 1.11 -7.98
C MET A 146 -19.23 1.31 -9.05
N ASP A 147 -20.17 0.37 -9.14
CA ASP A 147 -21.29 0.29 -10.09
C ASP A 147 -22.57 0.96 -9.57
N PHE A 148 -22.46 1.83 -8.56
CA PHE A 148 -23.55 2.61 -7.96
C PHE A 148 -23.41 4.12 -8.27
N PRO A 149 -24.46 4.95 -8.09
CA PRO A 149 -24.44 6.37 -8.43
C PRO A 149 -23.62 7.19 -7.42
N ILE A 150 -22.32 7.29 -7.64
CA ILE A 150 -21.37 8.08 -6.86
C ILE A 150 -20.78 9.22 -7.71
N PRO A 151 -20.53 10.42 -7.14
CA PRO A 151 -19.89 11.51 -7.87
C PRO A 151 -18.55 11.09 -8.53
N PRO A 152 -18.27 11.47 -9.79
CA PRO A 152 -17.12 10.96 -10.56
C PRO A 152 -15.79 11.09 -9.82
N LYS A 153 -15.51 12.25 -9.22
CA LYS A 153 -14.26 12.47 -8.47
C LYS A 153 -14.08 11.48 -7.30
N LYS A 154 -15.15 11.16 -6.58
CA LYS A 154 -15.12 10.19 -5.47
C LYS A 154 -14.97 8.77 -6.01
N LYS A 155 -15.64 8.46 -7.13
CA LYS A 155 -15.52 7.20 -7.85
C LYS A 155 -14.07 6.93 -8.27
N ASP A 156 -13.46 7.88 -8.96
CA ASP A 156 -12.06 7.78 -9.43
C ASP A 156 -11.11 7.57 -8.26
N SER A 157 -11.34 8.30 -7.15
CA SER A 157 -10.54 8.15 -5.93
C SER A 157 -10.67 6.75 -5.31
N LEU A 158 -11.87 6.14 -5.32
CA LEU A 158 -12.07 4.78 -4.83
C LEU A 158 -11.49 3.73 -5.78
N ILE A 159 -11.58 3.95 -7.08
CA ILE A 159 -10.95 3.06 -8.08
C ILE A 159 -9.43 3.01 -7.85
N GLU A 160 -8.77 4.15 -7.72
CA GLU A 160 -7.34 4.21 -7.44
C GLU A 160 -6.98 3.57 -6.09
N LYS A 161 -7.86 3.70 -5.09
CA LYS A 161 -7.68 3.04 -3.79
C LYS A 161 -7.81 1.52 -3.87
N ASN A 162 -8.79 1.00 -4.59
CA ASN A 162 -8.94 -0.43 -4.83
C ASN A 162 -7.73 -0.97 -5.61
N ARG A 163 -7.26 -0.23 -6.62
CA ARG A 163 -6.08 -0.59 -7.42
C ARG A 163 -4.81 -0.70 -6.57
N ALA A 164 -4.54 0.31 -5.73
CA ALA A 164 -3.39 0.29 -4.83
C ALA A 164 -3.50 -0.82 -3.76
N MET A 165 -4.71 -1.09 -3.24
CA MET A 165 -4.93 -2.21 -2.32
C MET A 165 -4.66 -3.56 -2.99
N LYS A 166 -5.11 -3.76 -4.23
CA LYS A 166 -4.81 -4.96 -5.02
C LYS A 166 -3.30 -5.17 -5.18
N ILE A 167 -2.56 -4.11 -5.48
CA ILE A 167 -1.09 -4.14 -5.57
C ILE A 167 -0.47 -4.55 -4.22
N LEU A 168 -0.93 -3.99 -3.11
CA LEU A 168 -0.46 -4.35 -1.77
C LEU A 168 -0.75 -5.82 -1.41
N ILE A 169 -1.91 -6.34 -1.80
CA ILE A 169 -2.25 -7.78 -1.65
C ILE A 169 -1.27 -8.63 -2.44
N THR A 170 -1.02 -8.30 -3.71
CA THR A 170 -0.06 -9.03 -4.55
C THR A 170 1.35 -8.97 -3.98
N MET A 171 1.82 -7.78 -3.58
CA MET A 171 3.12 -7.60 -2.93
C MET A 171 3.25 -8.47 -1.68
N SER A 172 2.19 -8.53 -0.87
CA SER A 172 2.14 -9.34 0.36
C SER A 172 2.23 -10.84 0.05
N ALA A 173 1.50 -11.31 -0.97
CA ALA A 173 1.54 -12.71 -1.38
C ALA A 173 2.92 -13.11 -1.88
N VAL A 174 3.48 -12.33 -2.81
CA VAL A 174 4.77 -12.55 -3.47
C VAL A 174 5.89 -12.55 -2.42
N SER A 175 5.99 -11.50 -1.60
CA SER A 175 7.00 -11.42 -0.54
C SER A 175 6.80 -12.51 0.54
N GLY A 176 5.55 -12.85 0.89
CA GLY A 176 5.24 -13.96 1.78
C GLY A 176 5.73 -15.31 1.25
N TYR A 177 5.54 -15.59 -0.04
CA TYR A 177 6.05 -16.83 -0.66
C TYR A 177 7.58 -16.84 -0.70
N MET A 178 8.23 -15.71 -0.97
CA MET A 178 9.69 -15.60 -0.92
C MET A 178 10.22 -15.92 0.48
N VAL A 179 9.59 -15.38 1.53
CA VAL A 179 9.97 -15.66 2.93
C VAL A 179 9.74 -17.12 3.28
N LYS A 180 8.57 -17.69 2.92
CA LYS A 180 8.24 -19.10 3.16
C LYS A 180 9.27 -20.04 2.55
N ASN A 181 9.69 -19.77 1.31
CA ASN A 181 10.61 -20.63 0.58
C ASN A 181 12.09 -20.33 0.86
N GLY A 182 12.40 -19.25 1.58
CA GLY A 182 13.76 -18.78 1.80
C GLY A 182 14.48 -18.37 0.51
N ASN A 183 13.74 -18.06 -0.55
CA ASN A 183 14.28 -17.71 -1.86
C ASN A 183 13.74 -16.34 -2.31
N PRO A 184 14.60 -15.32 -2.50
CA PRO A 184 14.20 -13.98 -2.93
C PRO A 184 13.77 -13.91 -4.40
N SER A 185 13.90 -15.01 -5.17
CA SER A 185 13.41 -15.12 -6.53
C SER A 185 12.28 -16.14 -6.58
N LEU A 186 11.12 -15.72 -7.08
CA LEU A 186 10.01 -16.64 -7.34
C LEU A 186 10.10 -17.19 -8.76
N LEU A 187 10.05 -18.52 -8.86
CA LEU A 187 9.75 -19.19 -10.13
C LEU A 187 8.25 -19.02 -10.38
N GLY A 188 7.85 -18.58 -11.59
CA GLY A 188 6.52 -18.06 -12.01
C GLY A 188 5.23 -18.87 -11.71
N SER A 189 5.30 -19.87 -10.83
CA SER A 189 4.19 -20.65 -10.28
C SER A 189 3.25 -19.89 -9.32
N VAL A 190 3.70 -18.78 -8.71
CA VAL A 190 2.86 -17.96 -7.81
C VAL A 190 1.87 -17.11 -8.61
N VAL A 191 2.32 -16.54 -9.73
CA VAL A 191 1.48 -15.80 -10.70
C VAL A 191 0.32 -16.66 -11.18
N THR A 192 0.60 -17.91 -11.55
CA THR A 192 -0.42 -18.85 -12.04
C THR A 192 -1.46 -19.22 -10.98
N LYS A 193 -1.10 -19.19 -9.68
CA LYS A 193 -2.07 -19.35 -8.59
C LYS A 193 -2.87 -18.07 -8.32
N LEU A 194 -2.25 -16.90 -8.43
CA LEU A 194 -2.96 -15.62 -8.32
C LEU A 194 -3.95 -15.41 -9.47
N ASP A 195 -3.60 -15.84 -10.68
CA ASP A 195 -4.47 -15.81 -11.88
C ASP A 195 -5.65 -16.78 -11.77
N LEU A 196 -5.49 -17.91 -11.08
CA LEU A 196 -6.59 -18.85 -10.80
C LEU A 196 -7.67 -18.27 -9.86
N PHE A 197 -7.37 -17.15 -9.18
CA PHE A 197 -8.30 -16.44 -8.31
C PHE A 197 -8.71 -15.07 -8.85
N GLN A 198 -8.29 -14.68 -10.06
CA GLN A 198 -8.80 -13.48 -10.77
C GLN A 198 -10.14 -13.78 -11.46
#